data_AF-A0A1I7SYV7-F1
#
_entry.id   AF-A0A1I7SYV7-F1
#
_cell.length_a   1.000
_cell.length_b   1.000
_cell.length_c   1.000
_cell.angle_alpha   90.00
_cell.angle_beta   90.00
_cell.angle_gamma   90.00
#
_symmetry.space_group_name_H-M   'P 1'
#
loop_
_entity.id
_entity.type
_entity.pdbx_description
1 polymer ?
#
loop_
_entity_poly.entity_id
_entity_poly.type
_entity_poly.pdbx_seq_one_letter_code
_entity_poly.pdbx_strand_id
1 'polypeptide(L)'
;MMIFPVLFLLLAFSVTNGYLEDSWAMFSSERPAGPKCVDIPSNLSICNGIEYTQMRLPNILEHETVSEAIHASKDWESLLRLNCHPDTQRFLCSLFAPVCLMQMDRLILPCKSLCMVVKQGCENRMANYGFPWPEMLSCDKFEDDDMCIKPMQEAKPPAGQSLSLVFVYFRPKKSGLEREMDMNRIMVALSVYIQKIREKREENDSSFWFGICFDALKNN
;
A
#
# COMPACT_ATOMS: atom_id res chain seq x y z
N MET A 1 54.47 -19.70 -54.16
CA MET A 1 52.99 -19.76 -54.18
C MET A 1 52.48 -19.90 -52.74
N MET A 2 52.62 -18.87 -51.90
CA MET A 2 52.27 -18.93 -50.45
C MET A 2 51.86 -17.58 -49.84
N ILE A 3 51.38 -16.61 -50.64
CA ILE A 3 50.99 -15.27 -50.12
C ILE A 3 49.46 -15.07 -50.14
N PHE A 4 48.72 -15.84 -50.94
CA PHE A 4 47.26 -15.73 -51.03
C PHE A 4 46.45 -16.23 -49.82
N PRO A 5 46.85 -17.27 -49.05
CA PRO A 5 46.01 -17.76 -47.95
C PRO A 5 46.13 -16.93 -46.66
N VAL A 6 47.18 -16.12 -46.51
CA VAL A 6 47.41 -15.29 -45.32
C VAL A 6 46.54 -14.02 -45.34
N LEU A 7 46.36 -13.42 -46.52
CA LEU A 7 45.55 -12.22 -46.69
C LEU A 7 44.04 -12.49 -46.47
N PHE A 8 43.58 -13.71 -46.82
CA PHE A 8 42.18 -14.12 -46.62
C PHE A 8 41.86 -14.36 -45.14
N LEU A 9 42.82 -14.86 -44.35
CA LEU A 9 42.67 -15.05 -42.91
C LEU A 9 42.71 -13.73 -42.12
N LEU A 10 43.51 -12.75 -42.56
CA LEU A 10 43.54 -11.42 -41.93
C LEU A 10 42.26 -10.61 -42.17
N LEU A 11 41.65 -10.75 -43.36
CA LEU A 11 40.35 -10.13 -43.64
C LEU A 11 39.21 -10.81 -42.87
N ALA A 12 39.27 -12.13 -42.65
CA ALA A 12 38.31 -12.83 -41.80
C ALA A 12 38.42 -12.39 -40.32
N PHE A 13 39.63 -12.11 -39.82
CA PHE A 13 39.84 -11.61 -38.45
C PHE A 13 39.30 -10.19 -38.24
N SER A 14 39.35 -9.32 -39.26
CA SER A 14 38.72 -7.99 -39.18
C SER A 14 37.20 -8.04 -39.23
N VAL A 15 36.62 -9.06 -39.87
CA VAL A 15 35.16 -9.19 -39.98
C VAL A 15 34.57 -9.79 -38.70
N THR A 16 35.22 -10.73 -38.02
CA THR A 16 34.70 -11.30 -36.76
C THR A 16 34.80 -10.36 -35.56
N ASN A 17 35.74 -9.41 -35.56
CA ASN A 17 35.86 -8.43 -34.48
C ASN A 17 34.81 -7.31 -34.56
N GLY A 18 34.27 -7.00 -35.76
CA GLY A 18 33.19 -6.03 -35.91
C GLY A 18 31.82 -6.55 -35.42
N TYR A 19 31.58 -7.87 -35.49
CA TYR A 19 30.29 -8.46 -35.09
C TYR A 19 30.11 -8.65 -33.57
N LEU A 20 31.19 -8.57 -32.78
CA LEU A 20 31.14 -8.73 -31.33
C LEU A 20 31.03 -7.40 -30.57
N GLU A 21 31.35 -6.26 -31.18
CA GLU A 21 31.14 -4.94 -30.55
C GLU A 21 29.66 -4.49 -30.63
N ASP A 22 28.96 -4.81 -31.73
CA ASP A 22 27.54 -4.44 -31.93
C ASP A 22 26.56 -5.21 -31.03
N SER A 23 27.00 -6.31 -30.39
CA SER A 23 26.15 -7.09 -29.46
C SER A 23 26.11 -6.52 -28.04
N TRP A 24 27.10 -5.73 -27.61
CA TRP A 24 27.09 -5.08 -26.29
C TRP A 24 26.14 -3.87 -26.23
N ALA A 25 25.88 -3.25 -27.39
CA ALA A 25 24.92 -2.17 -27.53
C ALA A 25 23.46 -2.62 -27.29
N MET A 26 23.13 -3.89 -27.58
CA MET A 26 21.82 -4.46 -27.27
C MET A 26 21.68 -4.94 -25.81
N PHE A 27 22.77 -5.24 -25.11
CA PHE A 27 22.73 -5.57 -23.68
C PHE A 27 22.81 -4.32 -22.79
N SER A 28 23.18 -3.17 -23.36
CA SER A 28 23.07 -1.86 -22.73
C SER A 28 21.65 -1.31 -22.89
N SER A 29 20.64 -2.17 -22.68
CA SER A 29 19.29 -1.70 -22.39
C SER A 29 19.42 -0.74 -21.22
N GLU A 30 18.96 0.49 -21.43
CA GLU A 30 18.86 1.53 -20.43
C GLU A 30 18.29 0.93 -19.14
N ARG A 31 19.17 0.58 -18.19
CA ARG A 31 18.74 0.43 -16.81
C ARG A 31 17.98 1.71 -16.50
N PRO A 32 16.74 1.67 -16.02
CA PRO A 32 16.19 2.83 -15.33
C PRO A 32 17.19 3.16 -14.23
N ALA A 33 17.96 4.22 -14.43
CA ALA A 33 19.15 4.53 -13.66
C ALA A 33 18.70 5.09 -12.31
N GLY A 34 18.64 4.20 -11.32
CA GLY A 34 18.40 4.57 -9.94
C GLY A 34 16.94 4.90 -9.59
N PRO A 35 16.71 5.21 -8.31
CA PRO A 35 15.39 5.60 -7.83
C PRO A 35 14.80 6.81 -8.53
N LYS A 36 13.49 6.74 -8.76
CA LYS A 36 12.73 7.88 -9.26
C LYS A 36 11.94 8.48 -8.09
N CYS A 37 12.19 9.76 -7.80
CA CYS A 37 11.32 10.54 -6.94
C CYS A 37 10.14 11.04 -7.76
N VAL A 38 8.92 10.78 -7.28
CA VAL A 38 7.68 11.21 -7.90
C VAL A 38 6.78 11.83 -6.85
N ASP A 39 5.93 12.78 -7.24
CA ASP A 39 4.99 13.40 -6.31
C ASP A 39 3.94 12.38 -5.86
N ILE A 40 3.55 12.47 -4.58
CA ILE A 40 2.48 11.65 -4.01
C ILE A 40 1.15 12.26 -4.46
N PRO A 41 0.37 11.55 -5.29
CA PRO A 41 -0.87 12.12 -5.79
C PRO A 41 -1.95 12.05 -4.71
N SER A 42 -2.89 13.00 -4.75
CA SER A 42 -3.99 13.09 -3.78
C SER A 42 -4.94 11.89 -3.78
N ASN A 43 -4.95 11.10 -4.87
CA ASN A 43 -5.72 9.86 -4.99
C ASN A 43 -5.02 8.63 -4.38
N LEU A 44 -3.76 8.76 -3.91
CA LEU A 44 -3.16 7.78 -2.99
C LEU A 44 -3.68 8.08 -1.57
N SER A 45 -4.97 7.77 -1.37
CA SER A 45 -5.79 8.19 -0.23
C SER A 45 -5.16 7.88 1.13
N ILE A 46 -4.53 6.70 1.28
CA ILE A 46 -3.88 6.28 2.52
C ILE A 46 -2.71 7.17 2.94
N CYS A 47 -2.12 7.92 1.99
CA CYS A 47 -0.93 8.75 2.18
C CYS A 47 -1.17 10.23 1.89
N ASN A 48 -2.43 10.67 1.89
CA ASN A 48 -2.74 12.08 1.81
C ASN A 48 -2.43 12.78 3.16
N GLY A 49 -1.87 13.99 3.09
CA GLY A 49 -1.63 14.85 4.24
C GLY A 49 -0.48 14.42 5.16
N ILE A 50 0.43 13.57 4.67
CA ILE A 50 1.64 13.18 5.42
C ILE A 50 2.74 14.25 5.33
N GLU A 51 3.81 14.08 6.12
CA GLU A 51 4.87 15.08 6.34
C GLU A 51 5.74 15.41 5.10
N TYR A 52 5.67 14.60 4.05
CA TYR A 52 6.46 14.74 2.83
C TYR A 52 5.58 14.61 1.57
N THR A 53 6.04 15.20 0.46
CA THR A 53 5.25 15.32 -0.77
C THR A 53 5.72 14.42 -1.90
N GLN A 54 6.91 13.81 -1.78
CA GLN A 54 7.49 12.96 -2.82
C GLN A 54 7.81 11.57 -2.29
N MET A 55 7.49 10.56 -3.09
CA MET A 55 7.79 9.17 -2.82
C MET A 55 8.80 8.61 -3.82
N ARG A 56 9.48 7.55 -3.40
CA ARG A 56 10.42 6.80 -4.23
C ARG A 56 9.72 5.63 -4.94
N LEU A 57 10.08 5.42 -6.20
CA LEU A 57 9.79 4.21 -6.97
C LEU A 57 11.09 3.49 -7.44
N PRO A 58 11.09 2.15 -7.51
CA PRO A 58 10.04 1.26 -6.99
C PRO A 58 9.91 1.34 -5.45
N ASN A 59 8.72 1.10 -4.92
CA ASN A 59 8.49 1.12 -3.46
C ASN A 59 8.91 -0.20 -2.80
N ILE A 60 8.75 -0.33 -1.48
CA ILE A 60 9.16 -1.53 -0.72
C ILE A 60 8.37 -2.77 -1.14
N LEU A 61 7.17 -2.56 -1.69
CA LEU A 61 6.30 -3.60 -2.23
C LEU A 61 6.52 -3.85 -3.72
N GLU A 62 7.62 -3.31 -4.28
CA GLU A 62 8.07 -3.53 -5.66
C GLU A 62 7.11 -2.99 -6.74
N HIS A 63 6.19 -2.08 -6.39
CA HIS A 63 5.42 -1.36 -7.40
C HIS A 63 6.34 -0.40 -8.14
N GLU A 64 6.39 -0.51 -9.47
CA GLU A 64 7.27 0.30 -10.32
C GLU A 64 6.62 1.62 -10.72
N THR A 65 5.28 1.67 -10.68
CA THR A 65 4.50 2.84 -11.07
C THR A 65 3.62 3.35 -9.94
N VAL A 66 3.33 4.67 -9.97
CA VAL A 66 2.39 5.29 -9.03
C VAL A 66 0.99 4.67 -9.16
N SER A 67 0.59 4.30 -10.38
CA SER A 67 -0.72 3.70 -10.66
C SER A 67 -0.89 2.34 -9.97
N GLU A 68 0.14 1.48 -10.02
CA GLU A 68 0.17 0.21 -9.30
C GLU A 68 0.08 0.42 -7.79
N ALA A 69 0.89 1.33 -7.25
CA ALA A 69 0.86 1.66 -5.83
C ALA A 69 -0.53 2.16 -5.39
N ILE A 70 -1.17 3.04 -6.16
CA ILE A 70 -2.55 3.49 -5.90
C ILE A 70 -3.51 2.31 -5.95
N HIS A 71 -3.46 1.48 -6.98
CA HIS A 71 -4.39 0.37 -7.12
C HIS A 71 -4.30 -0.61 -5.95
N ALA A 72 -3.09 -1.05 -5.59
CA ALA A 72 -2.85 -1.95 -4.47
C ALA A 72 -3.17 -1.30 -3.12
N SER A 73 -3.03 0.02 -2.99
CA SER A 73 -3.32 0.74 -1.73
C SER A 73 -4.80 0.74 -1.35
N LYS A 74 -5.73 0.56 -2.32
CA LYS A 74 -7.18 0.62 -2.08
C LYS A 74 -7.66 -0.41 -1.07
N ASP A 75 -7.06 -1.60 -1.08
CA ASP A 75 -7.39 -2.69 -0.16
C ASP A 75 -7.08 -2.32 1.30
N TRP A 76 -6.18 -1.36 1.51
CA TRP A 76 -5.70 -0.91 2.82
C TRP A 76 -6.50 0.26 3.41
N GLU A 77 -7.34 0.92 2.61
CA GLU A 77 -8.15 2.04 3.11
C GLU A 77 -9.10 1.61 4.23
N SER A 78 -9.65 0.40 4.14
CA SER A 78 -10.54 -0.13 5.18
C SER A 78 -9.80 -0.30 6.50
N LEU A 79 -8.54 -0.77 6.47
CA LEU A 79 -7.71 -0.89 7.66
C LEU A 79 -7.43 0.49 8.28
N LEU A 80 -7.10 1.47 7.44
CA LEU A 80 -6.87 2.85 7.91
C LEU A 80 -8.14 3.44 8.56
N ARG A 81 -9.32 3.20 7.98
CA ARG A 81 -10.62 3.64 8.52
C ARG A 81 -10.99 2.96 9.84
N LEU A 82 -10.51 1.74 10.10
CA LEU A 82 -10.72 1.08 11.40
C LEU A 82 -10.05 1.83 12.56
N ASN A 83 -9.08 2.70 12.26
CA ASN A 83 -8.34 3.52 13.21
C ASN A 83 -7.89 2.73 14.45
N CYS A 84 -7.29 1.57 14.20
CA CYS A 84 -6.89 0.62 15.23
C CYS A 84 -5.61 1.04 15.98
N HIS A 85 -4.78 1.89 15.37
CA HIS A 85 -3.58 2.45 15.98
C HIS A 85 -3.24 3.81 15.32
N PRO A 86 -2.76 4.83 16.06
CA PRO A 86 -2.42 6.14 15.48
C PRO A 86 -1.33 6.07 14.40
N ASP A 87 -0.34 5.19 14.57
CA ASP A 87 0.73 5.00 13.58
C ASP A 87 0.33 4.18 12.33
N THR A 88 -0.94 3.76 12.18
CA THR A 88 -1.36 2.92 11.03
C THR A 88 -1.06 3.60 9.70
N GLN A 89 -1.36 4.90 9.57
CA GLN A 89 -1.07 5.67 8.36
C GLN A 89 0.42 5.73 8.08
N ARG A 90 1.21 6.04 9.11
CA ARG A 90 2.68 6.14 9.05
C ARG A 90 3.30 4.84 8.58
N PHE A 91 2.84 3.71 9.13
CA PHE A 91 3.31 2.39 8.74
C PHE A 91 2.95 2.04 7.28
N LEU A 92 1.69 2.20 6.87
CA LEU A 92 1.29 1.92 5.49
C LEU A 92 2.03 2.80 4.49
N CYS A 93 2.19 4.09 4.77
CA CYS A 93 2.90 5.01 3.88
C CYS A 93 4.40 4.75 3.80
N SER A 94 5.02 4.23 4.87
CA SER A 94 6.41 3.77 4.78
C SER A 94 6.61 2.69 3.72
N LEU A 95 5.59 1.87 3.44
CA LEU A 95 5.62 0.78 2.47
C LEU A 95 5.20 1.22 1.07
N PHE A 96 4.05 1.91 0.97
CA PHE A 96 3.45 2.30 -0.31
C PHE A 96 4.07 3.55 -0.93
N ALA A 97 4.47 4.50 -0.09
CA ALA A 97 4.99 5.80 -0.48
C ALA A 97 6.26 6.15 0.30
N PRO A 98 7.33 5.33 0.26
CA PRO A 98 8.54 5.58 1.05
C PRO A 98 9.15 6.94 0.70
N VAL A 99 9.71 7.62 1.70
CA VAL A 99 10.36 8.93 1.55
C VAL A 99 11.43 8.87 0.46
N CYS A 100 11.43 9.86 -0.44
CA CYS A 100 12.47 9.97 -1.45
C CYS A 100 13.64 10.85 -0.98
N LEU A 101 14.82 10.26 -0.82
CA LEU A 101 16.06 10.96 -0.53
C LEU A 101 16.96 10.92 -1.77
N MET A 102 17.06 12.02 -2.50
CA MET A 102 17.77 12.06 -3.80
C MET A 102 19.26 11.67 -3.69
N GLN A 103 19.88 11.85 -2.53
CA GLN A 103 21.29 11.51 -2.31
C GLN A 103 21.52 10.09 -1.79
N MET A 104 20.46 9.29 -1.61
CA MET A 104 20.56 7.95 -1.00
C MET A 104 19.86 6.89 -1.85
N ASP A 105 20.64 5.88 -2.25
CA ASP A 105 20.11 4.74 -3.02
C ASP A 105 19.43 3.68 -2.14
N ARG A 106 19.63 3.69 -0.82
CA ARG A 106 19.01 2.76 0.13
C ARG A 106 17.57 3.18 0.47
N LEU A 107 16.65 2.21 0.56
CA LEU A 107 15.31 2.40 1.11
C LEU A 107 15.36 2.51 2.64
N ILE A 108 14.66 3.50 3.20
CA ILE A 108 14.40 3.57 4.63
C ILE A 108 13.16 2.72 4.93
N LEU A 109 13.36 1.62 5.66
CA LEU A 109 12.29 0.71 6.06
C LEU A 109 11.59 1.21 7.34
N PRO A 110 10.34 0.78 7.62
CA PRO A 110 9.80 0.92 8.95
C PRO A 110 10.62 0.10 9.95
N CYS A 111 10.76 0.61 11.17
CA CYS A 111 11.36 -0.15 12.25
C CYS A 111 10.48 -1.34 12.62
N LYS A 112 11.08 -2.42 13.14
CA LYS A 112 10.32 -3.58 13.66
C LYS A 112 9.33 -3.15 14.75
N SER A 113 9.77 -2.27 15.64
CA SER A 113 8.94 -1.67 16.69
C SER A 113 7.68 -0.97 16.15
N LEU A 114 7.78 -0.19 15.07
CA LEU A 114 6.63 0.47 14.42
C LEU A 114 5.65 -0.57 13.87
N CYS A 115 6.14 -1.60 13.18
CA CYS A 115 5.28 -2.67 12.67
C CYS A 115 4.54 -3.39 13.81
N MET A 116 5.25 -3.72 14.88
CA MET A 116 4.69 -4.48 15.99
C MET A 116 3.57 -3.74 16.71
N VAL A 117 3.71 -2.43 16.96
CA VAL A 117 2.63 -1.65 17.63
C VAL A 117 1.39 -1.54 16.76
N VAL A 118 1.55 -1.35 15.44
CA VAL A 118 0.42 -1.32 14.50
C VAL A 118 -0.23 -2.71 14.41
N LYS A 119 0.57 -3.77 14.26
CA LYS A 119 0.08 -5.16 14.25
C LYS A 119 -0.72 -5.46 15.53
N GLN A 120 -0.20 -5.11 16.70
CA GLN A 120 -0.88 -5.33 17.98
C GLN A 120 -2.25 -4.63 18.05
N GLY A 121 -2.36 -3.40 17.54
CA GLY A 121 -3.63 -2.68 17.50
C GLY A 121 -4.64 -3.24 16.48
N CYS A 122 -4.15 -3.74 15.36
CA CYS A 122 -4.96 -3.99 14.17
C CYS A 122 -5.24 -5.47 13.87
N GLU A 123 -4.35 -6.40 14.20
CA GLU A 123 -4.43 -7.81 13.79
C GLU A 123 -5.72 -8.49 14.25
N ASN A 124 -6.11 -8.34 15.52
CA ASN A 124 -7.36 -8.93 16.02
C ASN A 124 -8.59 -8.35 15.29
N ARG A 125 -8.57 -7.03 15.00
CA ARG A 125 -9.68 -6.39 14.28
C ARG A 125 -9.78 -6.93 12.85
N MET A 126 -8.66 -7.12 12.16
CA MET A 126 -8.65 -7.74 10.83
C MET A 126 -9.18 -9.18 10.90
N ALA A 127 -8.74 -9.96 11.89
CA ALA A 127 -9.16 -11.34 12.07
C ALA A 127 -10.67 -11.49 12.30
N ASN A 128 -11.32 -10.53 12.98
CA ASN A 128 -12.77 -10.50 13.18
C ASN A 128 -13.57 -10.36 11.86
N TYR A 129 -12.93 -9.84 10.81
CA TYR A 129 -13.50 -9.77 9.45
C TYR A 129 -12.99 -10.89 8.53
N GLY A 130 -12.27 -11.88 9.06
CA GLY A 130 -11.75 -13.02 8.29
C GLY A 130 -10.45 -12.74 7.54
N PHE A 131 -9.77 -11.63 7.84
CA PHE A 131 -8.49 -11.28 7.21
C PHE A 131 -7.35 -11.44 8.22
N PRO A 132 -6.45 -12.44 8.07
CA PRO A 132 -5.27 -12.54 8.92
C PRO A 132 -4.27 -11.41 8.60
N TRP A 133 -3.33 -11.17 9.52
CA TRP A 133 -2.21 -10.27 9.23
C TRP A 133 -1.34 -10.87 8.11
N PRO A 134 -1.23 -10.21 6.94
CA PRO A 134 -0.64 -10.85 5.77
C PRO A 134 0.89 -10.83 5.80
N GLU A 135 1.49 -11.79 5.11
CA GLU A 135 2.94 -11.96 5.07
C GLU A 135 3.69 -10.75 4.50
N MET A 136 3.09 -10.00 3.57
CA MET A 136 3.66 -8.75 3.05
C MET A 136 3.89 -7.70 4.15
N LEU A 137 3.14 -7.75 5.26
CA LEU A 137 3.30 -6.90 6.43
C LEU A 137 3.99 -7.61 7.60
N SER A 138 4.57 -8.79 7.40
CA SER A 138 5.23 -9.51 8.49
C SER A 138 6.33 -8.66 9.13
N CYS A 139 6.25 -8.46 10.44
CA CYS A 139 7.21 -7.63 11.17
C CYS A 139 8.61 -8.24 11.23
N ASP A 140 8.77 -9.52 10.89
CA ASP A 140 10.08 -10.18 10.81
C ASP A 140 10.90 -9.75 9.59
N LYS A 141 10.29 -9.00 8.66
CA LYS A 141 10.98 -8.38 7.52
C LYS A 141 11.70 -7.09 7.89
N PHE A 142 11.48 -6.58 9.11
CA PHE A 142 11.98 -5.30 9.57
C PHE A 142 12.90 -5.50 10.78
N GLU A 143 13.86 -4.60 10.92
CA GLU A 143 14.81 -4.57 12.04
C GLU A 143 14.74 -3.19 12.70
N ASP A 144 15.06 -3.14 14.00
CA ASP A 144 15.26 -1.87 14.70
C ASP A 144 16.74 -1.46 14.55
N ASP A 145 17.05 -0.68 13.51
CA ASP A 145 18.36 -0.04 13.31
C ASP A 145 18.30 1.48 13.56
N ASP A 146 19.43 2.17 13.42
CA ASP A 146 19.47 3.63 13.59
C ASP A 146 18.80 4.39 12.43
N MET A 147 18.52 3.72 11.31
CA MET A 147 18.04 4.32 10.06
C MET A 147 16.73 3.66 9.59
N CYS A 148 15.72 3.70 10.44
CA CYS A 148 14.37 3.22 10.15
C CYS A 148 13.29 4.19 10.67
N ILE A 149 12.07 4.06 10.15
CA ILE A 149 10.93 4.89 10.57
C ILE A 149 10.37 4.35 11.88
N LYS A 150 10.54 5.13 12.96
CA LYS A 150 10.10 4.80 14.32
C LYS A 150 8.61 5.12 14.54
N PRO A 151 7.96 4.47 15.53
CA PRO A 151 6.63 4.87 15.97
C PRO A 151 6.64 6.30 16.51
N MET A 152 5.51 7.00 16.40
CA MET A 152 5.38 8.29 17.07
C MET A 152 5.47 8.08 18.58
N GLN A 153 6.37 8.81 19.24
CA GLN A 153 6.39 8.83 20.70
C GLN A 153 5.11 9.51 21.17
N GLU A 154 4.21 8.76 21.81
CA GLU A 154 3.15 9.37 22.59
C GLU A 154 3.81 10.34 23.57
N ALA A 155 3.37 11.61 23.57
CA ALA A 155 3.83 12.58 24.55
C ALA A 155 3.55 12.00 25.94
N LYS A 156 4.59 11.55 26.63
CA LYS A 156 4.48 11.07 28.01
C LYS A 156 3.86 12.21 28.81
N PRO A 157 2.64 12.05 29.39
CA PRO A 157 2.13 13.07 30.29
C PRO A 157 3.17 13.24 31.42
N PRO A 158 3.46 14.48 31.84
CA PRO A 158 4.56 14.76 32.77
C PRO A 158 4.43 13.87 34.01
N ALA A 159 5.52 13.16 34.31
CA ALA A 159 5.61 12.26 35.46
C ALA A 159 5.34 13.07 36.74
N GLY A 160 4.20 12.83 37.38
CA GLY A 160 3.77 13.58 38.55
C GLY A 160 2.27 13.65 38.80
N GLN A 161 1.42 13.15 37.89
CA GLN A 161 0.00 12.97 38.20
C GLN A 161 -0.24 11.53 38.68
N SER A 162 -0.46 11.41 39.99
CA SER A 162 -0.96 10.21 40.64
C SER A 162 -2.14 9.62 39.83
N LEU A 163 -2.03 8.36 39.44
CA LEU A 163 -3.07 7.55 38.76
C LEU A 163 -4.31 7.29 39.64
N SER A 164 -4.54 8.06 40.70
CA SER A 164 -5.75 7.97 41.54
C SER A 164 -6.97 8.72 41.01
N LEU A 165 -6.85 9.54 39.95
CA LEU A 165 -8.00 10.29 39.39
C LEU A 165 -8.55 9.72 38.08
N VAL A 166 -7.82 8.84 37.38
CA VAL A 166 -8.25 8.29 36.07
C VAL A 166 -9.24 7.14 36.23
N PHE A 167 -9.25 6.42 37.36
CA PHE A 167 -10.23 5.37 37.65
C PHE A 167 -11.65 5.89 37.94
N VAL A 168 -11.84 7.21 38.13
CA VAL A 168 -13.16 7.79 38.41
C VAL A 168 -13.92 8.16 37.12
N TYR A 169 -13.23 8.32 35.99
CA TYR A 169 -13.87 8.77 34.73
C TYR A 169 -14.20 7.68 33.72
N PHE A 170 -13.74 6.44 33.90
CA PHE A 170 -14.20 5.30 33.10
C PHE A 170 -15.08 4.36 33.92
N ARG A 171 -16.27 4.85 34.25
CA ARG A 171 -17.42 3.99 34.56
C ARG A 171 -18.14 3.74 33.22
N PRO A 172 -18.21 2.51 32.68
CA PRO A 172 -18.92 2.28 31.43
C PRO A 172 -20.41 2.53 31.67
N LYS A 173 -20.92 3.66 31.18
CA LYS A 173 -22.33 4.02 31.27
C LYS A 173 -23.05 3.32 30.12
N LYS A 174 -23.62 2.13 30.39
CA LYS A 174 -24.67 1.58 29.51
C LYS A 174 -25.92 2.43 29.70
N SER A 175 -26.16 3.35 28.77
CA SER A 175 -27.48 3.94 28.54
C SER A 175 -27.55 4.65 27.18
N GLY A 176 -28.20 3.99 26.22
CA GLY A 176 -29.12 4.63 25.27
C GLY A 176 -28.54 5.55 24.18
N LEU A 177 -28.66 5.05 22.95
CA LEU A 177 -28.87 5.81 21.71
C LEU A 177 -27.64 6.40 21.01
N GLU A 178 -26.63 5.58 20.76
CA GLU A 178 -25.74 5.82 19.62
C GLU A 178 -26.42 5.30 18.35
N ARG A 179 -26.77 6.24 17.44
CA ARG A 179 -26.95 5.91 16.02
C ARG A 179 -25.56 5.64 15.41
N GLU A 180 -24.91 4.60 15.90
CA GLU A 180 -23.92 3.90 15.10
C GLU A 180 -24.74 3.12 14.07
N MET A 181 -24.52 3.38 12.78
CA MET A 181 -25.07 2.49 11.75
C MET A 181 -24.33 1.16 11.90
N ASP A 182 -24.88 0.30 12.76
CA ASP A 182 -24.39 -1.04 13.05
C ASP A 182 -24.07 -1.74 11.72
N MET A 183 -22.79 -2.03 11.49
CA MET A 183 -22.35 -2.73 10.28
C MET A 183 -23.07 -4.07 10.14
N ASN A 184 -23.49 -4.73 11.23
CA ASN A 184 -24.34 -5.91 11.12
C ASN A 184 -25.74 -5.56 10.61
N ARG A 185 -26.31 -4.41 10.98
CA ARG A 185 -27.57 -3.93 10.38
C ARG A 185 -27.40 -3.53 8.92
N ILE A 186 -26.28 -2.92 8.55
CA ILE A 186 -25.97 -2.60 7.15
C ILE A 186 -25.81 -3.89 6.35
N MET A 187 -25.06 -4.87 6.86
CA MET A 187 -24.84 -6.15 6.19
C MET A 187 -26.12 -6.99 6.12
N VAL A 188 -26.98 -6.94 7.13
CA VAL A 188 -28.32 -7.56 7.09
C VAL A 188 -29.22 -6.83 6.07
N ALA A 189 -29.19 -5.50 6.03
CA ALA A 189 -29.96 -4.75 5.04
C ALA A 189 -29.46 -5.01 3.60
N LEU A 190 -28.13 -5.09 3.41
CA LEU A 190 -27.51 -5.46 2.14
C LEU A 190 -27.81 -6.90 1.76
N SER A 191 -27.79 -7.85 2.69
CA SER A 191 -28.14 -9.25 2.41
C SER A 191 -29.61 -9.39 2.02
N VAL A 192 -30.52 -8.67 2.69
CA VAL A 192 -31.95 -8.63 2.34
C VAL A 192 -32.15 -7.98 0.97
N TYR A 193 -31.45 -6.89 0.68
CA TYR A 193 -31.52 -6.21 -0.62
C TYR A 193 -30.99 -7.07 -1.76
N ILE A 194 -29.84 -7.74 -1.55
CA ILE A 194 -29.25 -8.68 -2.51
C ILE A 194 -30.18 -9.89 -2.72
N GLN A 195 -30.83 -10.40 -1.67
CA GLN A 195 -31.84 -11.46 -1.79
C GLN A 195 -33.04 -10.99 -2.60
N LYS A 196 -33.54 -9.77 -2.37
CA LYS A 196 -34.64 -9.19 -3.13
C LYS A 196 -34.29 -8.95 -4.61
N ILE A 197 -33.03 -8.62 -4.91
CA ILE A 197 -32.51 -8.56 -6.28
C ILE A 197 -32.43 -9.96 -6.90
N ARG A 198 -32.01 -10.98 -6.13
CA ARG A 198 -31.93 -12.37 -6.61
C ARG A 198 -33.31 -12.95 -6.90
N GLU A 199 -34.28 -12.74 -6.03
CA GLU A 199 -35.69 -13.13 -6.24
C GLU A 199 -36.28 -12.47 -7.50
N LYS A 200 -36.08 -11.14 -7.66
CA LYS A 200 -36.55 -10.43 -8.86
C LYS A 200 -35.78 -10.77 -10.14
N ARG A 201 -34.53 -11.24 -10.02
CA ARG A 201 -33.74 -11.76 -11.14
C ARG A 201 -34.26 -13.14 -11.58
N GLU A 202 -34.73 -13.96 -10.65
CA GLU A 202 -35.37 -15.25 -10.96
C GLU A 202 -36.75 -15.07 -11.63
N GLU A 203 -37.46 -13.96 -11.36
CA GLU A 203 -38.73 -13.60 -12.02
C GLU A 203 -38.57 -12.94 -13.41
N ASN A 204 -37.34 -12.65 -13.86
CA ASN A 204 -37.01 -12.02 -15.16
C ASN A 204 -37.81 -10.73 -15.47
N ASP A 205 -38.07 -9.92 -14.44
CA ASP A 205 -38.83 -8.67 -14.55
C ASP A 205 -37.98 -7.55 -15.18
N SER A 206 -38.18 -7.31 -16.47
CA SER A 206 -37.44 -6.31 -17.26
C SER A 206 -37.69 -4.87 -16.82
N SER A 207 -38.82 -4.57 -16.17
CA SER A 207 -39.16 -3.22 -15.72
C SER A 207 -38.25 -2.72 -14.59
N PHE A 208 -37.73 -3.64 -13.76
CA PHE A 208 -36.80 -3.33 -12.68
C PHE A 208 -35.42 -2.88 -13.19
N TRP A 209 -34.90 -3.54 -14.24
CA TRP A 209 -33.61 -3.18 -14.85
C TRP A 209 -33.67 -1.83 -15.57
N PHE A 210 -34.80 -1.50 -16.21
CA PHE A 210 -35.02 -0.18 -16.78
C PHE A 210 -35.02 0.92 -15.70
N GLY A 211 -35.60 0.67 -14.52
CA GLY A 211 -35.56 1.60 -13.40
C GLY A 211 -34.15 1.90 -12.90
N ILE A 212 -33.33 0.84 -12.69
CA ILE A 212 -31.94 1.01 -12.22
C ILE A 212 -31.07 1.74 -13.25
N CYS A 213 -31.18 1.40 -14.54
CA CYS A 213 -30.47 2.12 -15.60
C CYS A 213 -30.89 3.59 -15.68
N PHE A 214 -32.18 3.89 -15.50
CA PHE A 214 -32.69 5.25 -15.54
C PHE A 214 -32.21 6.10 -14.36
N ASP A 215 -32.14 5.51 -13.17
CA ASP A 215 -31.59 6.18 -11.97
C ASP A 215 -30.06 6.38 -12.05
N ALA A 216 -29.34 5.47 -12.71
CA ALA A 216 -27.91 5.64 -12.98
C ALA A 216 -27.63 6.75 -14.01
N LEU A 217 -28.50 6.93 -15.00
CA LEU A 217 -28.39 7.99 -16.01
C LEU A 217 -28.77 9.39 -15.49
N LYS A 218 -29.55 9.48 -14.40
CA LYS A 218 -29.87 10.76 -13.75
C LYS A 218 -28.79 11.28 -12.81
N ASN A 219 -27.85 10.42 -12.40
CA ASN A 219 -26.80 10.74 -11.43
C ASN A 219 -25.41 10.90 -12.08
N ASN A 220 -25.37 11.12 -13.39
CA ASN A 220 -24.19 11.48 -14.19
C ASN A 220 -24.51 12.71 -15.05
#